data_AF-A0A6J4IRU7-F1
#
_entry.id   AF-A0A6J4IRU7-F1
#
_cell.length_a   1.000
_cell.length_b   1.000
_cell.length_c   1.000
_cell.angle_alpha   90.00
_cell.angle_beta   90.00
_cell.angle_gamma   90.00
#
_symmetry.space_group_name_H-M   'P 1'
#
loop_
_entity.id
_entity.type
_entity.pdbx_description
1 polymer ?
#
loop_
_entity_poly.entity_id
_entity_poly.type
_entity_poly.pdbx_seq_one_letter_code
_entity_poly.pdbx_strand_id
1 'polypeptide(L)'
;MDDAGVIEAFLEDGSGAVFSPSLNVERATLKLDGWWAVAYRLSDRTILVRDEEAPDGSSVLTDLAAVLEARGLIPLGADFPGIVLLTYTILDLGFAPWMLWSTDRATGEADLNAKATEESFLGGEAASGPVVEPQNTDHARGARRVAGSASRVVLAVGVADGAASVLADGLADTRVERRDFDDIRPDECGSFLPTLVLVDATGRTGSRFVLELQAGDSVRAPVVAVTTGGVMQAGADATVDGEATPESWVPLVRDLLG
;
A
#
# COMPACT_ATOMS: atom_id res chain seq x y z
N MET A 1 10.82 -1.49 -17.51
CA MET A 1 9.81 -1.97 -18.47
C MET A 1 8.93 -0.78 -18.82
N ASP A 2 8.30 -0.75 -19.98
CA ASP A 2 7.23 0.21 -20.27
C ASP A 2 5.89 -0.30 -19.71
N ASP A 3 4.87 0.56 -19.70
CA ASP A 3 3.56 0.24 -19.14
C ASP A 3 2.88 -0.92 -19.87
N ALA A 4 3.07 -1.00 -21.19
CA ALA A 4 2.59 -2.12 -22.00
C ALA A 4 3.19 -3.45 -21.52
N GLY A 5 4.49 -3.52 -21.26
CA GLY A 5 5.12 -4.73 -20.72
C GLY A 5 4.62 -5.09 -19.32
N VAL A 6 4.30 -4.11 -18.46
CA VAL A 6 3.75 -4.37 -17.12
C VAL A 6 2.33 -4.94 -17.21
N ILE A 7 1.50 -4.41 -18.10
CA ILE A 7 0.14 -4.92 -18.36
C ILE A 7 0.21 -6.36 -18.86
N GLU A 8 1.11 -6.69 -19.80
CA GLU A 8 1.26 -8.07 -20.27
C GLU A 8 1.72 -9.01 -19.15
N ALA A 9 2.71 -8.59 -18.35
CA ALA A 9 3.22 -9.38 -17.23
C ALA A 9 2.16 -9.61 -16.13
N PHE A 10 1.31 -8.61 -15.88
CA PHE A 10 0.16 -8.71 -14.99
C PHE A 10 -0.78 -9.85 -15.41
N LEU A 11 -1.03 -9.99 -16.72
CA LEU A 11 -1.96 -10.97 -17.27
C LEU A 11 -1.36 -12.38 -17.35
N GLU A 12 -0.05 -12.51 -17.54
CA GLU A 12 0.64 -13.79 -17.64
C GLU A 12 0.84 -14.48 -16.28
N ASP A 13 1.54 -13.82 -15.35
CA ASP A 13 2.00 -14.46 -14.11
C ASP A 13 1.26 -13.92 -12.89
N GLY A 14 0.94 -12.62 -12.85
CA GLY A 14 0.17 -11.94 -11.79
C GLY A 14 0.77 -11.99 -10.37
N SER A 15 1.84 -12.78 -10.17
CA SER A 15 2.47 -13.05 -8.87
C SER A 15 3.89 -12.47 -8.74
N GLY A 16 4.54 -12.16 -9.87
CA GLY A 16 5.84 -11.50 -9.91
C GLY A 16 5.73 -9.98 -9.69
N ALA A 17 6.62 -9.42 -8.88
CA ALA A 17 6.77 -7.98 -8.76
C ALA A 17 7.36 -7.41 -10.06
N VAL A 18 6.51 -6.77 -10.88
CA VAL A 18 6.89 -6.13 -12.14
C VAL A 18 6.51 -4.65 -12.09
N PHE A 19 7.36 -3.78 -12.65
CA PHE A 19 7.21 -2.33 -12.53
C PHE A 19 7.67 -1.56 -13.79
N SER A 20 6.99 -0.44 -14.01
CA SER A 20 7.35 0.68 -14.89
C SER A 20 7.35 1.97 -14.05
N PRO A 21 7.59 3.16 -14.63
CA PRO A 21 7.49 4.42 -13.90
C PRO A 21 6.09 4.71 -13.32
N SER A 22 5.04 4.29 -14.00
CA SER A 22 3.64 4.58 -13.64
C SER A 22 2.88 3.36 -13.14
N LEU A 23 3.28 2.13 -13.50
CA LEU A 23 2.55 0.91 -13.17
C LEU A 23 3.38 -0.06 -12.35
N ASN A 24 2.71 -0.76 -11.43
CA ASN A 24 3.29 -1.91 -10.76
C ASN A 24 2.26 -3.02 -10.53
N VAL A 25 2.75 -4.25 -10.42
CA VAL A 25 1.96 -5.41 -10.03
C VAL A 25 2.33 -5.82 -8.61
N GLU A 26 1.33 -5.90 -7.74
CA GLU A 26 1.46 -6.36 -6.37
C GLU A 26 0.28 -7.26 -6.02
N ARG A 27 0.53 -8.49 -5.55
CA ARG A 27 -0.50 -9.43 -5.06
C ARG A 27 -1.70 -9.54 -6.01
N ALA A 28 -1.43 -9.85 -7.28
CA ALA A 28 -2.45 -9.94 -8.34
C ALA A 28 -3.22 -8.64 -8.61
N THR A 29 -2.71 -7.49 -8.17
CA THR A 29 -3.29 -6.16 -8.42
C THR A 29 -2.36 -5.34 -9.30
N LEU A 30 -2.89 -4.83 -10.42
CA LEU A 30 -2.23 -3.79 -11.21
C LEU A 30 -2.55 -2.43 -10.58
N LYS A 31 -1.53 -1.66 -10.24
CA LYS A 31 -1.65 -0.35 -9.61
C LYS A 31 -1.03 0.74 -10.48
N LEU A 32 -1.69 1.89 -10.55
CA LEU A 32 -1.20 3.15 -11.10
C LEU A 32 -0.61 3.98 -9.95
N ASP A 33 0.59 4.51 -10.16
CA ASP A 33 1.37 5.33 -9.23
C ASP A 33 1.53 4.70 -7.84
N GLY A 34 1.49 3.37 -7.75
CA GLY A 34 1.68 2.62 -6.51
C GLY A 34 0.47 2.57 -5.56
N TRP A 35 -0.63 3.27 -5.84
CA TRP A 35 -1.75 3.38 -4.91
C TRP A 35 -3.13 3.16 -5.55
N TRP A 36 -3.32 3.56 -6.81
CA TRP A 36 -4.62 3.49 -7.45
C TRP A 36 -4.77 2.13 -8.15
N ALA A 37 -5.56 1.24 -7.57
CA ALA A 37 -5.80 -0.09 -8.13
C ALA A 37 -6.55 0.03 -9.48
N VAL A 38 -5.91 -0.39 -10.56
CA VAL A 38 -6.43 -0.39 -11.93
C VAL A 38 -7.25 -1.65 -12.17
N ALA A 39 -6.68 -2.81 -11.82
CA ALA A 39 -7.26 -4.11 -12.08
C ALA A 39 -6.81 -5.14 -11.05
N TYR A 40 -7.64 -6.15 -10.83
CA TYR A 40 -7.35 -7.28 -9.97
C TYR A 40 -7.56 -8.59 -10.73
N ARG A 41 -6.56 -9.45 -10.70
CA ARG A 41 -6.58 -10.72 -11.42
C ARG A 41 -7.19 -11.81 -10.54
N LEU A 42 -8.35 -12.33 -10.98
CA LEU A 42 -9.01 -13.49 -10.35
C LEU A 42 -8.42 -14.80 -10.90
N SER A 43 -8.20 -14.83 -12.21
CA SER A 43 -7.63 -15.97 -12.95
C SER A 43 -6.96 -15.47 -14.25
N ASP A 44 -6.44 -16.40 -15.06
CA ASP A 44 -5.92 -16.13 -16.41
C ASP A 44 -6.99 -15.61 -17.40
N ARG A 45 -8.26 -15.85 -17.09
CA ARG A 45 -9.41 -15.59 -17.96
C ARG A 45 -10.47 -14.67 -17.34
N THR A 46 -10.25 -14.22 -16.12
CA THR A 46 -11.21 -13.38 -15.39
C THR A 46 -10.47 -12.30 -14.60
N ILE A 47 -10.81 -11.04 -14.88
CA ILE A 47 -10.16 -9.85 -14.32
C ILE A 47 -11.25 -8.90 -13.80
N LEU A 48 -11.07 -8.32 -12.62
CA LEU A 48 -11.82 -7.15 -12.19
C LEU A 48 -11.08 -5.91 -12.66
N VAL A 49 -11.78 -5.00 -13.33
CA VAL A 49 -11.25 -3.72 -13.79
C VAL A 49 -12.01 -2.62 -13.08
N ARG A 50 -11.30 -1.59 -12.60
CA ARG A 50 -11.93 -0.48 -11.89
C ARG A 50 -12.81 0.32 -12.86
N ASP A 51 -14.03 0.64 -12.43
CA ASP A 51 -15.08 1.29 -13.23
C ASP A 51 -15.22 2.77 -12.85
N GLU A 52 -14.10 3.49 -12.86
CA GLU A 52 -14.05 4.94 -12.69
C GLU A 52 -12.91 5.51 -13.56
N GLU A 53 -12.92 6.82 -13.79
CA GLU A 53 -11.86 7.48 -14.56
C GLU A 53 -10.51 7.42 -13.83
N ALA A 54 -9.44 7.11 -14.57
CA ALA A 54 -8.10 7.08 -13.99
C ALA A 54 -7.62 8.49 -13.60
N PRO A 55 -6.83 8.63 -12.52
CA PRO A 55 -6.21 9.89 -12.14
C PRO A 55 -5.41 10.53 -13.28
N ASP A 56 -5.34 11.87 -13.25
CA ASP A 56 -4.50 12.70 -14.11
C ASP A 56 -4.64 12.44 -15.62
N GLY A 57 -5.78 11.90 -16.06
CA GLY A 57 -6.07 11.61 -17.47
C GLY A 57 -5.24 10.45 -18.04
N SER A 58 -4.79 9.53 -17.19
CA SER A 58 -4.02 8.35 -17.59
C SER A 58 -4.78 7.47 -18.60
N SER A 59 -4.07 6.94 -19.61
CA SER A 59 -4.64 6.02 -20.61
C SER A 59 -4.71 4.57 -20.13
N VAL A 60 -4.24 4.25 -18.92
CA VAL A 60 -4.04 2.86 -18.46
C VAL A 60 -5.28 1.98 -18.60
N LEU A 61 -6.47 2.50 -18.30
CA LEU A 61 -7.72 1.72 -18.46
C LEU A 61 -8.04 1.43 -19.93
N THR A 62 -7.74 2.38 -20.83
CA THR A 62 -7.94 2.20 -22.27
C THR A 62 -6.93 1.19 -22.83
N ASP A 63 -5.67 1.30 -22.40
CA ASP A 63 -4.60 0.39 -22.82
C ASP A 63 -4.87 -1.03 -22.31
N LEU A 64 -5.28 -1.17 -21.04
CA LEU A 64 -5.68 -2.45 -20.47
C LEU A 64 -6.88 -3.05 -21.20
N ALA A 65 -7.94 -2.27 -21.45
CA ALA A 65 -9.13 -2.74 -22.15
C ALA A 65 -8.76 -3.30 -23.54
N ALA A 66 -7.91 -2.61 -24.29
CA ALA A 66 -7.44 -3.08 -25.61
C ALA A 66 -6.71 -4.44 -25.52
N VAL A 67 -5.88 -4.64 -24.50
CA VAL A 67 -5.18 -5.92 -24.29
C VAL A 67 -6.15 -7.04 -23.87
N LEU A 68 -7.12 -6.74 -22.99
CA LEU A 68 -8.13 -7.71 -22.57
C LEU A 68 -9.02 -8.15 -23.75
N GLU A 69 -9.46 -7.20 -24.58
CA GLU A 69 -10.22 -7.48 -25.81
C GLU A 69 -9.41 -8.33 -26.79
N ALA A 70 -8.12 -8.03 -26.99
CA ALA A 70 -7.23 -8.80 -27.84
C ALA A 70 -7.06 -10.25 -27.34
N ARG A 71 -7.19 -10.49 -26.03
CA ARG A 71 -7.21 -11.81 -25.40
C ARG A 71 -8.59 -12.48 -25.39
N GLY A 72 -9.62 -11.84 -25.95
CA GLY A 72 -10.97 -12.38 -26.06
C GLY A 72 -11.82 -12.26 -24.80
N LEU A 73 -11.41 -11.40 -23.85
CA LEU A 73 -12.23 -11.07 -22.69
C LEU A 73 -13.21 -9.96 -23.06
N ILE A 74 -14.42 -10.05 -22.53
CA ILE A 74 -15.48 -9.06 -22.74
C ILE A 74 -15.90 -8.45 -21.39
N PRO A 75 -16.29 -7.16 -21.38
CA PRO A 75 -16.87 -6.55 -20.20
C PRO A 75 -18.26 -7.15 -19.92
N LEU A 76 -18.44 -7.69 -18.73
CA LEU A 76 -19.69 -8.31 -18.27
C LEU A 76 -20.52 -7.40 -17.36
N GLY A 77 -19.96 -6.27 -16.93
CA GLY A 77 -20.59 -5.30 -16.03
C GLY A 77 -20.30 -5.56 -14.55
N ALA A 78 -20.98 -4.81 -13.69
CA ALA A 78 -20.83 -4.84 -12.22
C ALA A 78 -21.87 -5.71 -11.50
N ASP A 79 -22.82 -6.32 -12.23
CA ASP A 79 -23.97 -7.06 -11.67
C ASP A 79 -23.61 -8.49 -11.22
N PHE A 80 -22.58 -8.59 -10.38
CA PHE A 80 -22.11 -9.85 -9.79
C PHE A 80 -21.95 -9.71 -8.27
N PRO A 81 -22.73 -10.44 -7.46
CA PRO A 81 -22.66 -10.35 -6.00
C PRO A 81 -21.26 -10.60 -5.42
N GLY A 82 -20.45 -11.45 -6.06
CA GLY A 82 -19.09 -11.75 -5.61
C GLY A 82 -18.12 -10.56 -5.70
N ILE A 83 -18.41 -9.53 -6.52
CA ILE A 83 -17.59 -8.31 -6.59
C ILE A 83 -17.66 -7.57 -5.26
N VAL A 84 -18.87 -7.39 -4.72
CA VAL A 84 -19.06 -6.74 -3.42
C VAL A 84 -18.35 -7.51 -2.31
N LEU A 85 -18.40 -8.84 -2.33
CA LEU A 85 -17.72 -9.65 -1.33
C LEU A 85 -16.20 -9.47 -1.38
N LEU A 86 -15.60 -9.58 -2.56
CA LEU A 86 -14.14 -9.45 -2.73
C LEU A 86 -13.63 -8.04 -2.43
N THR A 87 -14.35 -7.01 -2.86
CA THR A 87 -13.99 -5.61 -2.60
C THR A 87 -14.11 -5.22 -1.14
N TYR A 88 -14.92 -5.96 -0.37
CA TYR A 88 -15.01 -5.82 1.07
C TYR A 88 -13.86 -6.54 1.81
N THR A 89 -13.39 -7.68 1.30
CA THR A 89 -12.33 -8.47 1.96
C THR A 89 -10.92 -8.04 1.56
N ILE A 90 -10.73 -7.51 0.35
CA ILE A 90 -9.42 -7.10 -0.17
C ILE A 90 -9.31 -5.57 -0.07
N LEU A 91 -8.51 -5.10 0.89
CA LEU A 91 -8.34 -3.67 1.20
C LEU A 91 -8.00 -2.80 -0.02
N ASP A 92 -7.15 -3.32 -0.93
CA ASP A 92 -6.73 -2.59 -2.14
C ASP A 92 -7.88 -2.35 -3.14
N LEU A 93 -9.01 -3.07 -3.00
CA LEU A 93 -10.17 -2.98 -3.88
C LEU A 93 -11.36 -2.23 -3.26
N GLY A 94 -11.24 -1.83 -1.99
CA GLY A 94 -12.33 -1.19 -1.26
C GLY A 94 -12.73 0.18 -1.82
N PHE A 95 -13.98 0.57 -1.54
CA PHE A 95 -14.51 1.92 -1.80
C PHE A 95 -14.46 2.41 -3.27
N ALA A 96 -14.35 1.49 -4.23
CA ALA A 96 -14.35 1.79 -5.65
C ALA A 96 -15.38 0.92 -6.42
N PRO A 97 -15.92 1.42 -7.55
CA PRO A 97 -16.71 0.61 -8.46
C PRO A 97 -15.82 -0.32 -9.31
N TRP A 98 -16.32 -1.53 -9.60
CA TRP A 98 -15.58 -2.55 -10.34
C TRP A 98 -16.45 -3.25 -11.37
N MET A 99 -15.85 -3.57 -12.50
CA MET A 99 -16.45 -4.30 -13.62
C MET A 99 -15.75 -5.64 -13.82
N LEU A 100 -16.53 -6.70 -14.00
CA LEU A 100 -15.99 -8.02 -14.33
C LEU A 100 -15.70 -8.12 -15.83
N TRP A 101 -14.51 -8.57 -16.17
CA TRP A 101 -14.08 -8.94 -17.51
C TRP A 101 -13.80 -10.44 -17.54
N SER A 102 -14.40 -11.16 -18.49
CA SER A 102 -14.16 -12.60 -18.67
C SER A 102 -14.53 -13.04 -20.09
N THR A 103 -14.26 -14.30 -20.44
CA THR A 103 -14.64 -14.87 -21.74
C THR A 103 -16.15 -15.01 -21.91
N ASP A 104 -16.85 -15.28 -20.82
CA ASP A 104 -18.30 -15.42 -20.76
C ASP A 104 -18.80 -15.28 -19.31
N ARG A 105 -20.11 -15.09 -19.17
CA ARG A 105 -20.74 -14.87 -17.86
C ARG A 105 -20.54 -16.04 -16.89
N ALA A 106 -20.61 -17.28 -17.36
CA ALA A 106 -20.53 -18.45 -16.49
C ALA A 106 -19.10 -18.65 -15.96
N THR A 107 -18.10 -18.45 -16.82
CA THR A 107 -16.68 -18.48 -16.43
C THR A 107 -16.38 -17.38 -15.41
N GLY A 108 -16.81 -16.14 -15.68
CA GLY A 108 -16.59 -15.02 -14.78
C GLY A 108 -17.21 -15.25 -13.40
N GLU A 109 -18.45 -15.75 -13.35
CA GLU A 109 -19.15 -16.05 -12.08
C GLU A 109 -18.48 -17.20 -11.32
N ALA A 110 -18.02 -18.24 -12.01
CA ALA A 110 -17.32 -19.36 -11.38
C ALA A 110 -15.98 -18.95 -10.77
N ASP A 111 -15.15 -18.20 -11.50
CA ASP A 111 -13.85 -17.74 -11.02
C ASP A 111 -14.01 -16.74 -9.85
N LEU A 112 -14.99 -15.84 -9.95
CA LEU A 112 -15.33 -14.89 -8.89
C LEU A 112 -15.77 -15.61 -7.61
N ASN A 113 -16.63 -16.62 -7.72
CA ASN A 113 -17.08 -17.43 -6.58
C ASN A 113 -15.96 -18.26 -5.96
N ALA A 114 -15.07 -18.81 -6.78
CA ALA A 114 -13.90 -19.54 -6.30
C ALA A 114 -12.99 -18.63 -5.45
N LYS A 115 -12.68 -17.43 -5.96
CA LYS A 115 -11.87 -16.45 -5.24
C LYS A 115 -12.56 -15.94 -3.98
N ALA A 116 -13.85 -15.59 -4.08
CA ALA A 116 -14.68 -15.21 -2.95
C ALA A 116 -14.65 -16.24 -1.82
N THR A 117 -14.66 -17.53 -2.16
CA THR A 117 -14.62 -18.62 -1.18
C THR A 117 -13.24 -18.78 -0.54
N GLU A 118 -12.16 -18.64 -1.32
CA GLU A 118 -10.78 -18.63 -0.83
C GLU A 118 -10.55 -17.51 0.20
N GLU A 119 -11.08 -16.32 -0.07
CA GLU A 119 -10.92 -15.14 0.79
C GLU A 119 -11.92 -15.10 1.97
N SER A 120 -13.03 -15.84 1.91
CA SER A 120 -14.10 -15.80 2.94
C SER A 120 -14.01 -16.86 4.04
N PHE A 121 -13.17 -17.88 3.92
CA PHE A 121 -13.16 -19.00 4.88
C PHE A 121 -12.00 -18.90 5.89
N LEU A 122 -12.35 -18.64 7.16
CA LEU A 122 -11.60 -19.13 8.31
C LEU A 122 -11.52 -20.67 8.24
N GLY A 123 -10.51 -21.25 7.58
CA GLY A 123 -10.27 -22.70 7.62
C GLY A 123 -9.54 -23.29 6.41
N GLY A 124 -8.21 -23.35 6.50
CA GLY A 124 -7.35 -24.26 5.75
C GLY A 124 -6.23 -24.78 6.65
N GLU A 125 -6.54 -25.66 7.60
CA GLU A 125 -5.53 -26.41 8.33
C GLU A 125 -4.76 -27.36 7.39
N ALA A 126 -3.47 -27.57 7.72
CA ALA A 126 -2.51 -28.53 7.16
C ALA A 126 -1.65 -28.09 5.95
N ALA A 127 -0.78 -27.11 6.19
CA ALA A 127 0.59 -27.19 5.71
C ALA A 127 1.56 -26.93 6.88
N SER A 128 1.80 -27.97 7.69
CA SER A 128 2.91 -28.01 8.64
C SER A 128 4.24 -28.07 7.88
N GLY A 129 4.64 -26.96 7.27
CA GLY A 129 6.02 -26.68 6.90
C GLY A 129 6.64 -25.78 7.97
N PRO A 130 7.96 -25.86 8.23
CA PRO A 130 8.61 -24.88 9.08
C PRO A 130 8.35 -23.51 8.48
N VAL A 131 7.73 -22.62 9.27
CA VAL A 131 7.59 -21.21 8.95
C VAL A 131 9.01 -20.66 8.84
N VAL A 132 9.51 -20.57 7.62
CA VAL A 132 10.63 -19.70 7.31
C VAL A 132 10.00 -18.32 7.23
N GLU A 133 10.11 -17.55 8.30
CA GLU A 133 9.80 -16.12 8.26
C GLU A 133 10.57 -15.51 7.09
N PRO A 134 9.90 -14.95 6.07
CA PRO A 134 10.61 -14.17 5.08
C PRO A 134 11.19 -12.94 5.78
N GLN A 135 12.51 -12.80 5.73
CA GLN A 135 13.20 -11.61 6.20
C GLN A 135 12.78 -10.42 5.32
N ASN A 136 11.82 -9.65 5.83
CA ASN A 136 11.09 -8.60 5.13
C ASN A 136 11.86 -7.27 5.11
N THR A 137 13.15 -7.27 4.74
CA THR A 137 13.95 -6.02 4.69
C THR A 137 14.23 -5.50 3.29
N ASP A 138 13.98 -6.29 2.23
CA ASP A 138 14.37 -5.90 0.86
C ASP A 138 13.21 -5.48 -0.07
N HIS A 139 11.95 -5.75 0.30
CA HIS A 139 10.79 -5.43 -0.56
C HIS A 139 10.30 -3.98 -0.46
N ALA A 140 10.63 -3.25 0.61
CA ALA A 140 10.19 -1.86 0.81
C ALA A 140 10.97 -0.82 -0.02
N ARG A 141 12.12 -1.18 -0.59
CA ARG A 141 13.01 -0.24 -1.32
C ARG A 141 12.67 -0.05 -2.80
N GLY A 142 11.89 -0.94 -3.41
CA GLY A 142 11.65 -0.94 -4.85
C GLY A 142 10.51 -0.04 -5.35
N ALA A 143 9.48 0.18 -4.53
CA ALA A 143 8.21 0.76 -5.00
C ALA A 143 8.12 2.29 -4.95
N ARG A 144 9.15 3.01 -4.46
CA ARG A 144 9.08 4.48 -4.26
C ARG A 144 10.04 5.32 -5.09
N ARG A 145 10.88 4.69 -5.91
CA ARG A 145 11.71 5.44 -6.85
C ARG A 145 10.92 5.65 -8.13
N VAL A 146 10.58 6.93 -8.37
CA VAL A 146 10.14 7.51 -9.65
C VAL A 146 8.61 7.59 -9.85
N ALA A 147 7.96 8.53 -9.17
CA ALA A 147 6.80 9.24 -9.71
C ALA A 147 6.77 10.66 -9.13
N GLY A 148 6.64 11.67 -10.00
CA GLY A 148 6.62 13.08 -9.62
C GLY A 148 5.45 13.39 -8.69
N SER A 149 5.80 13.76 -7.45
CA SER A 149 4.94 14.33 -6.40
C SER A 149 3.61 13.61 -6.10
N ALA A 150 3.67 12.34 -5.67
CA ALA A 150 2.78 11.95 -4.58
C ALA A 150 3.22 12.75 -3.35
N SER A 151 2.36 13.63 -2.82
CA SER A 151 2.68 14.41 -1.62
C SER A 151 3.08 13.44 -0.51
N ARG A 152 4.38 13.37 -0.21
CA ARG A 152 4.89 12.46 0.83
C ARG A 152 4.30 12.93 2.14
N VAL A 153 3.67 12.04 2.90
CA VAL A 153 3.10 12.40 4.21
C VAL A 153 3.98 11.85 5.32
N VAL A 154 4.54 12.72 6.14
CA VAL A 154 5.16 12.34 7.40
C VAL A 154 4.15 12.61 8.51
N LEU A 155 3.63 11.55 9.12
CA LEU A 155 2.75 11.66 10.28
C LEU A 155 3.61 11.74 11.54
N ALA A 156 3.72 12.91 12.15
CA ALA A 156 4.49 13.18 13.36
C ALA A 156 3.58 13.08 14.60
N VAL A 157 3.70 12.01 15.37
CA VAL A 157 2.86 11.72 16.54
C VAL A 157 3.62 12.05 17.83
N GLY A 158 3.09 12.99 18.62
CA GLY A 158 3.69 13.43 19.88
C GLY A 158 4.96 14.29 19.74
N VAL A 159 5.44 14.52 18.51
CA VAL A 159 6.63 15.32 18.23
C VAL A 159 6.33 16.82 18.39
N ALA A 160 7.17 17.56 19.12
CA ALA A 160 7.00 18.99 19.41
C ALA A 160 6.89 19.90 18.16
N ASP A 161 6.18 21.02 18.28
CA ASP A 161 5.76 21.84 17.12
C ASP A 161 6.96 22.43 16.38
N GLY A 162 7.96 22.89 17.14
CA GLY A 162 9.20 23.38 16.58
C GLY A 162 9.92 22.32 15.75
N ALA A 163 9.96 21.08 16.23
CA ALA A 163 10.61 19.98 15.52
C ALA A 163 9.83 19.57 14.25
N ALA A 164 8.50 19.51 14.34
CA ALA A 164 7.64 19.25 13.18
C ALA A 164 7.77 20.35 12.11
N SER A 165 7.88 21.62 12.51
CA SER A 165 8.12 22.75 11.59
C SER A 165 9.47 22.64 10.90
N VAL A 166 10.54 22.32 11.65
CA VAL A 166 11.88 22.12 11.07
C VAL A 166 11.89 20.97 10.07
N LEU A 167 11.17 19.88 10.35
CA LEU A 167 11.01 18.77 9.40
C LEU A 167 10.25 19.22 8.14
N ALA A 168 9.19 20.01 8.28
CA ALA A 168 8.43 20.52 7.14
C ALA A 168 9.29 21.42 6.25
N ASP A 169 10.08 22.31 6.84
CA ASP A 169 10.99 23.20 6.12
C ASP A 169 12.14 22.42 5.46
N GLY A 170 12.62 21.36 6.12
CA GLY A 170 13.70 20.49 5.62
C GLY A 170 13.28 19.51 4.52
N LEU A 171 11.98 19.25 4.36
CA LEU A 171 11.43 18.26 3.43
C LEU A 171 10.47 18.91 2.43
N ALA A 172 11.02 19.68 1.50
CA ALA A 172 10.28 20.54 0.56
C ALA A 172 9.14 19.85 -0.23
N ASP A 173 9.26 18.54 -0.51
CA ASP A 173 8.26 17.76 -1.27
C ASP A 173 7.39 16.86 -0.36
N THR A 174 7.37 17.16 0.94
CA THR A 174 6.70 16.35 1.97
C THR A 174 5.78 17.21 2.81
N ARG A 175 4.52 16.77 2.94
CA ARG A 175 3.58 17.27 3.94
C ARG A 175 3.88 16.62 5.29
N VAL A 176 4.24 17.43 6.29
CA VAL A 176 4.35 16.97 7.68
C VAL A 176 3.02 17.22 8.38
N GLU A 177 2.36 16.16 8.83
CA GLU A 177 1.11 16.22 9.57
C GLU A 177 1.35 15.84 11.02
N ARG A 178 1.10 16.78 11.95
CA ARG A 178 1.30 16.55 13.38
C ARG A 178 -0.01 16.12 14.05
N ARG A 179 0.09 15.17 14.97
CA ARG A 179 -0.95 14.78 15.91
C ARG A 179 -0.37 14.59 17.31
N ASP A 180 -1.14 14.93 18.34
CA ASP A 180 -0.80 14.57 19.70
C ASP A 180 -1.32 13.17 20.02
N PHE A 181 -0.75 12.51 21.03
CA PHE A 181 -1.17 11.16 21.44
C PHE A 181 -2.64 11.10 21.88
N ASP A 182 -3.23 12.22 22.29
CA ASP A 182 -4.64 12.30 22.69
C ASP A 182 -5.59 12.44 21.48
N ASP A 183 -5.06 12.82 20.31
CA ASP A 183 -5.83 13.13 19.10
C ASP A 183 -5.86 11.98 18.07
N ILE A 184 -4.99 10.99 18.24
CA ILE A 184 -4.86 9.88 17.30
C ILE A 184 -4.54 8.58 18.01
N ARG A 185 -5.20 7.51 17.58
CA ARG A 185 -4.87 6.14 18.00
C ARG A 185 -4.01 5.43 16.94
N PRO A 186 -3.22 4.40 17.31
CA PRO A 186 -2.40 3.66 16.35
C PRO A 186 -3.17 3.05 15.16
N ASP A 187 -4.41 2.62 15.39
CA ASP A 187 -5.30 2.07 14.36
C ASP A 187 -5.82 3.14 13.37
N GLU A 188 -5.84 4.41 13.77
CA GLU A 188 -6.29 5.54 12.96
C GLU A 188 -5.18 6.12 12.08
N CYS A 189 -3.91 5.82 12.37
CA CYS A 189 -2.76 6.31 11.61
C CYS A 189 -2.81 5.94 10.12
N GLY A 190 -3.39 4.79 9.77
CA GLY A 190 -3.54 4.34 8.38
C GLY A 190 -4.42 5.26 7.52
N SER A 191 -5.39 5.97 8.13
CA SER A 191 -6.30 6.87 7.42
C SER A 191 -5.61 8.10 6.81
N PHE A 192 -4.41 8.43 7.31
CA PHE A 192 -3.58 9.52 6.80
C PHE A 192 -2.72 9.09 5.60
N LEU A 193 -2.78 7.81 5.21
CA LEU A 193 -1.92 7.18 4.20
C LEU A 193 -0.45 7.61 4.35
N PRO A 194 0.13 7.52 5.57
CA PRO A 194 1.44 8.08 5.83
C PRO A 194 2.50 7.39 4.97
N THR A 195 3.41 8.20 4.44
CA THR A 195 4.61 7.71 3.78
C THR A 195 5.64 7.23 4.81
N LEU A 196 5.66 7.87 5.98
CA LEU A 196 6.47 7.54 7.15
C LEU A 196 5.74 8.02 8.42
N VAL A 197 5.85 7.28 9.52
CA VAL A 197 5.34 7.71 10.83
C VAL A 197 6.53 8.01 11.73
N LEU A 198 6.58 9.21 12.29
CA LEU A 198 7.58 9.64 13.26
C LEU A 198 6.92 9.76 14.62
N VAL A 199 7.33 8.98 15.61
CA VAL A 199 6.69 8.93 16.94
C VAL A 199 7.66 9.40 18.01
N ASP A 200 7.22 10.33 18.87
CA ASP A 200 7.97 10.67 20.07
C ASP A 200 7.90 9.54 21.11
N ALA A 201 8.92 8.68 21.11
CA ALA A 201 9.05 7.53 22.02
C ALA A 201 9.97 7.81 23.23
N THR A 202 10.23 9.09 23.56
CA THR A 202 11.01 9.45 24.76
C THR A 202 10.27 9.10 26.06
N GLY A 203 8.94 9.09 26.01
CA GLY A 203 8.06 8.68 27.11
C GLY A 203 7.38 7.34 26.88
N ARG A 204 6.82 6.76 27.96
CA ARG A 204 6.12 5.46 27.91
C ARG A 204 4.95 5.44 26.93
N THR A 205 4.25 6.56 26.77
CA THR A 205 3.11 6.70 25.85
C THR A 205 3.55 6.41 24.41
N GLY A 206 4.60 7.07 23.94
CA GLY A 206 5.11 6.84 22.59
C GLY A 206 5.77 5.49 22.40
N SER A 207 6.53 4.99 23.39
CA SER A 207 7.07 3.62 23.32
C SER A 207 5.98 2.57 23.14
N ARG A 208 4.84 2.75 23.84
CA ARG A 208 3.67 1.89 23.71
C ARG A 208 2.99 2.08 22.34
N PHE A 209 2.88 3.32 21.88
CA PHE A 209 2.29 3.64 20.57
C PHE A 209 3.05 2.95 19.43
N VAL A 210 4.39 2.95 19.46
CA VAL A 210 5.24 2.25 18.47
C VAL A 210 4.97 0.74 18.46
N LEU A 211 4.85 0.13 19.64
CA LEU A 211 4.55 -1.31 19.74
C LEU A 211 3.14 -1.65 19.24
N GLU A 212 2.17 -0.81 19.54
CA GLU A 212 0.79 -0.98 19.06
C GLU A 212 0.67 -0.77 17.54
N LEU A 213 1.45 0.16 16.96
CA LEU A 213 1.56 0.32 15.51
C LEU A 213 2.09 -0.93 14.81
N GLN A 214 3.09 -1.60 15.37
CA GLN A 214 3.65 -2.82 14.78
C GLN A 214 2.78 -4.06 14.99
N ALA A 215 2.04 -4.10 16.09
CA ALA A 215 1.11 -5.19 16.36
C ALA A 215 -0.17 -5.09 15.51
N GLY A 216 -0.49 -3.90 15.00
CA GLY A 216 -1.64 -3.66 14.15
C GLY A 216 -1.29 -3.69 12.66
N ASP A 217 -2.20 -4.22 11.84
CA ASP A 217 -2.08 -4.18 10.38
C ASP A 217 -2.49 -2.82 9.76
N SER A 218 -2.73 -1.80 10.60
CA SER A 218 -3.30 -0.51 10.20
C SER A 218 -2.33 0.39 9.45
N VAL A 219 -1.01 0.24 9.64
CA VAL A 219 0.01 1.09 9.04
C VAL A 219 1.07 0.23 8.37
N ARG A 220 1.22 0.38 7.05
CA ARG A 220 2.30 -0.27 6.27
C ARG A 220 3.53 0.63 6.04
N ALA A 221 3.57 1.79 6.70
CA ALA A 221 4.64 2.77 6.56
C ALA A 221 5.77 2.51 7.57
N PRO A 222 7.03 2.83 7.23
CA PRO A 222 8.12 2.74 8.19
C PRO A 222 7.88 3.66 9.39
N VAL A 223 8.18 3.14 10.58
CA VAL A 223 8.05 3.82 11.86
C VAL A 223 9.42 4.25 12.35
N VAL A 224 9.61 5.56 12.52
CA VAL A 224 10.79 6.15 13.14
C VAL A 224 10.45 6.57 14.55
N ALA A 225 11.21 6.09 15.53
CA ALA A 225 11.03 6.50 16.92
C ALA A 225 12.06 7.56 17.31
N VAL A 226 11.58 8.67 17.88
CA VAL A 226 12.42 9.64 18.58
C VAL A 226 12.68 9.10 19.98
N THR A 227 13.94 8.81 20.31
CA THR A 227 14.32 8.20 21.58
C THR A 227 15.36 9.03 22.32
N THR A 228 15.51 8.84 23.62
CA THR A 228 16.56 9.49 24.40
C THR A 228 17.85 8.68 24.30
N GLY A 229 18.96 9.31 23.90
CA GLY A 229 20.28 8.69 23.90
C GLY A 229 20.50 7.66 22.78
N GLY A 230 19.71 7.75 21.69
CA GLY A 230 19.88 6.92 20.48
C GLY A 230 19.62 5.43 20.67
N VAL A 231 18.93 5.03 21.75
CA VAL A 231 18.57 3.63 22.00
C VAL A 231 17.56 3.17 20.94
N MET A 232 17.79 1.99 20.37
CA MET A 232 16.86 1.38 19.40
C MET A 232 15.54 1.04 20.11
N GLN A 233 14.44 1.59 19.61
CA GLN A 233 13.11 1.32 20.12
C GLN A 233 12.60 0.00 19.54
N ALA A 234 12.15 -0.91 20.39
CA ALA A 234 11.52 -2.14 19.94
C ALA A 234 10.28 -1.81 19.08
N GLY A 235 10.24 -2.37 17.87
CA GLY A 235 9.18 -2.13 16.89
C GLY A 235 9.36 -0.87 16.03
N ALA A 236 10.44 -0.10 16.18
CA ALA A 236 10.76 0.94 15.20
C ALA A 236 11.64 0.37 14.08
N ASP A 237 11.46 0.86 12.86
CA ASP A 237 12.33 0.57 11.72
C ASP A 237 13.65 1.35 11.82
N ALA A 238 13.60 2.55 12.42
CA ALA A 238 14.76 3.38 12.70
C ALA A 238 14.54 4.24 13.95
N THR A 239 15.62 4.80 14.49
CA THR A 239 15.56 5.74 15.60
C THR A 239 16.33 7.02 15.32
N VAL A 240 15.84 8.12 15.91
CA VAL A 240 16.54 9.40 15.98
C VAL A 240 16.69 9.82 17.44
N ASP A 241 17.78 10.53 17.75
CA ASP A 241 18.00 11.04 19.09
C ASP A 241 17.15 12.30 19.32
N GLY A 242 16.24 12.23 20.29
CA GLY A 242 15.37 13.31 20.71
C GLY A 242 16.10 14.46 21.42
N GLU A 243 17.32 14.24 21.88
CA GLU A 243 18.17 15.30 22.44
C GLU A 243 18.96 16.06 21.35
N ALA A 244 19.02 15.50 20.13
CA ALA A 244 19.65 16.16 19.00
C ALA A 244 18.73 17.24 18.39
N THR A 245 19.33 18.15 17.64
CA THR A 245 18.59 19.19 16.90
C THR A 245 17.72 18.56 15.82
N PRO A 246 16.44 18.94 15.65
CA PRO A 246 15.55 18.33 14.65
C PRO A 246 16.09 18.36 13.20
N GLU A 247 16.95 19.32 12.87
CA GLU A 247 17.66 19.40 11.59
C GLU A 247 18.49 18.15 11.29
N SER A 248 19.04 17.50 12.32
CA SER A 248 19.84 16.29 12.17
C SER A 248 18.99 15.05 11.89
N TRP A 249 17.66 15.11 12.08
CA TRP A 249 16.74 14.02 11.75
C TRP A 249 16.42 14.00 10.25
N VAL A 250 16.44 15.16 9.60
CA VAL A 250 16.05 15.35 8.19
C VAL A 250 16.76 14.40 7.22
N PRO A 251 18.10 14.19 7.30
CA PRO A 251 18.77 13.27 6.37
C PRO A 251 18.26 11.83 6.48
N LEU A 252 18.03 11.33 7.70
CA LEU A 252 17.51 9.98 7.92
C LEU A 252 16.07 9.87 7.42
N VAL A 253 15.21 10.82 7.81
CA VAL A 253 13.81 10.84 7.37
C VAL A 253 13.74 10.90 5.84
N ARG A 254 14.59 11.71 5.19
CA ARG A 254 14.66 11.80 3.73
C ARG A 254 15.09 10.48 3.08
N ASP A 255 16.10 9.80 3.63
CA ASP A 255 16.56 8.50 3.12
C ASP A 255 15.45 7.43 3.19
N LEU A 256 14.69 7.40 4.28
CA LEU A 256 13.56 6.48 4.47
C LEU A 256 12.35 6.81 3.58
N LEU A 257 12.21 8.08 3.16
CA LEU A 257 11.16 8.50 2.24
C LEU A 257 11.45 8.09 0.78
N GLY A 258 12.70 7.73 0.43
CA GLY A 258 13.11 7.25 -0.89
C GLY A 258 13.58 8.33 -1.85
#